data_AF-A0A8J8F1V8-F1
#
_entry.id   AF-A0A8J8F1V8-F1
#
_cell.length_a   1.000
_cell.length_b   1.000
_cell.length_c   1.000
_cell.angle_alpha   90.00
_cell.angle_beta   90.00
_cell.angle_gamma   90.00
#
_symmetry.space_group_name_H-M   'P 1'
#
loop_
_entity.id
_entity.type
_entity.pdbx_description
1 polymer ?
#
loop_
_entity_poly.entity_id
_entity_poly.type
_entity_poly.pdbx_seq_one_letter_code
_entity_poly.pdbx_strand_id
1 'polypeptide(L)'
;MEEVWMLREFEKVAQLMPERALSLIKEDKELFMEIVISAYLDGLISLGKAAEVLGVTREEVIEEFKHRGIPIRTPDRDDVASEVDMVF
;
A
#
# COMPACT_ATOMS: atom_id res chain seq x y z
N MET A 1 -13.56 17.22 13.25
CA MET A 1 -13.70 17.34 11.79
C MET A 1 -15.13 16.97 11.43
N GLU A 2 -15.92 17.92 10.94
CA GLU A 2 -17.34 17.72 10.59
C GLU A 2 -17.55 16.74 9.44
N GLU A 3 -16.48 16.30 8.78
CA GLU A 3 -16.53 15.51 7.55
C GLU A 3 -16.16 14.02 7.70
N VAL A 4 -15.82 13.55 8.92
CA VAL A 4 -15.43 12.14 9.17
C VAL A 4 -16.51 11.14 8.75
N TRP A 5 -17.78 11.56 8.75
CA TRP A 5 -18.88 10.73 8.28
C TRP A 5 -18.75 10.39 6.78
N MET A 6 -18.18 11.27 5.95
CA MET A 6 -17.99 11.00 4.52
C MET A 6 -17.03 9.85 4.28
N LEU A 7 -15.96 9.73 5.08
CA LEU A 7 -15.02 8.61 4.98
C LEU A 7 -15.68 7.27 5.32
N ARG A 8 -16.57 7.26 6.32
CA ARG A 8 -17.34 6.06 6.71
C ARG A 8 -18.33 5.64 5.63
N GLU A 9 -18.99 6.59 4.98
CA GLU A 9 -19.89 6.28 3.86
C GLU A 9 -19.11 5.89 2.60
N PHE A 10 -17.93 6.49 2.37
CA PHE A 10 -17.03 6.09 1.29
C PHE A 10 -16.60 4.63 1.43
N GLU A 11 -16.26 4.17 2.63
CA GLU A 11 -15.92 2.75 2.87
C GLU A 11 -17.05 1.80 2.44
N LYS A 12 -18.30 2.10 2.81
CA LYS A 12 -19.47 1.32 2.39
C LYS A 12 -19.65 1.33 0.87
N VAL A 13 -19.47 2.49 0.24
CA VAL A 13 -19.53 2.64 -1.21
C VAL A 13 -18.40 1.86 -1.89
N ALA A 14 -17.19 1.88 -1.35
CA ALA A 14 -16.05 1.12 -1.86
C ALA A 14 -16.30 -0.40 -1.78
N GLN A 15 -16.98 -0.88 -0.74
CA GLN A 15 -17.37 -2.30 -0.65
C GLN A 15 -18.41 -2.69 -1.72
N LEU A 16 -19.32 -1.77 -2.08
CA LEU A 16 -20.36 -2.01 -3.09
C LEU A 16 -19.84 -1.81 -4.54
N MET A 17 -18.88 -0.91 -4.72
CA MET A 17 -18.34 -0.49 -6.02
C MET A 17 -16.80 -0.42 -5.99
N PRO A 18 -16.11 -1.55 -5.77
CA PRO A 18 -14.67 -1.57 -5.53
C PRO A 18 -13.86 -1.02 -6.70
N GLU A 19 -14.19 -1.40 -7.93
CA GLU A 19 -13.45 -0.93 -9.12
C GLU A 19 -13.49 0.59 -9.28
N ARG A 20 -14.65 1.20 -8.99
CA ARG A 20 -14.80 2.66 -9.07
C ARG A 20 -13.99 3.36 -7.97
N ALA A 21 -14.05 2.84 -6.74
CA ALA A 21 -13.27 3.40 -5.64
C ALA A 21 -11.76 3.28 -5.91
N LEU A 22 -11.30 2.13 -6.41
CA LEU A 22 -9.91 1.91 -6.78
C LEU A 22 -9.46 2.82 -7.92
N SER A 23 -10.30 3.08 -8.93
CA SER A 23 -10.00 4.03 -10.00
C SER A 23 -9.78 5.44 -9.44
N LEU A 24 -10.69 5.93 -8.61
CA LEU A 24 -10.59 7.26 -7.99
C LEU A 24 -9.34 7.39 -7.12
N ILE A 25 -9.02 6.36 -6.34
CA ILE A 25 -7.80 6.34 -5.53
C ILE A 25 -6.56 6.40 -6.43
N LYS A 26 -6.51 5.61 -7.51
CA LYS A 26 -5.34 5.56 -8.42
C LYS A 26 -5.18 6.81 -9.29
N GLU A 27 -6.25 7.57 -9.53
CA GLU A 27 -6.20 8.85 -10.23
C GLU A 27 -5.41 9.90 -9.42
N ASP A 28 -5.48 9.84 -8.09
CA ASP A 28 -4.69 10.67 -7.18
C ASP A 28 -3.43 9.91 -6.73
N LYS A 29 -2.31 10.19 -7.41
CA LYS A 29 -1.03 9.52 -7.13
C LYS A 29 -0.52 9.76 -5.72
N GLU A 30 -0.77 10.94 -5.15
CA GLU A 30 -0.30 11.28 -3.81
C GLU A 30 -1.11 10.50 -2.77
N LEU A 31 -2.44 10.52 -2.88
CA LEU A 31 -3.32 9.72 -2.05
C LEU A 31 -3.02 8.21 -2.16
N PHE A 32 -2.78 7.74 -3.38
CA PHE A 32 -2.43 6.34 -3.61
C PHE A 32 -1.13 5.95 -2.91
N MET A 33 -0.11 6.80 -2.99
CA MET A 33 1.16 6.60 -2.27
C MET A 33 0.94 6.56 -0.75
N GLU A 34 0.16 7.48 -0.19
CA GLU A 34 -0.14 7.50 1.25
C GLU A 34 -0.89 6.24 1.70
N ILE A 35 -1.83 5.74 0.90
CA ILE A 35 -2.54 4.48 1.21
C ILE A 35 -1.57 3.29 1.20
N VAL A 36 -0.67 3.21 0.22
CA VAL A 36 0.35 2.16 0.14
C VAL A 36 1.30 2.23 1.34
N ILE A 37 1.76 3.42 1.71
CA ILE A 37 2.60 3.64 2.90
C ILE A 37 1.87 3.20 4.18
N SER A 38 0.61 3.61 4.36
CA SER A 38 -0.19 3.19 5.51
C SER A 38 -0.33 1.67 5.59
N ALA A 39 -0.69 1.02 4.48
CA ALA A 39 -0.82 -0.44 4.42
C ALA A 39 0.51 -1.15 4.73
N TYR A 40 1.64 -0.59 4.28
CA TYR A 40 2.96 -1.10 4.63
C TYR A 40 3.29 -0.93 6.12
N LEU A 41 3.01 0.27 6.67
CA LEU A 41 3.22 0.58 8.09
C LEU A 41 2.31 -0.23 9.02
N ASP A 42 1.17 -0.70 8.54
CA ASP A 42 0.28 -1.62 9.25
C ASP A 42 0.66 -3.09 9.03
N GLY A 43 1.58 -3.38 8.10
CA GLY A 43 2.00 -4.74 7.76
C GLY A 43 1.01 -5.53 6.91
N LEU A 44 0.03 -4.86 6.32
CA LEU A 44 -0.92 -5.47 5.39
C LEU A 44 -0.25 -5.85 4.05
N ILE A 45 0.81 -5.12 3.68
CA ILE A 45 1.59 -5.39 2.48
C ILE A 45 3.09 -5.38 2.77
N SER A 46 3.84 -6.21 2.06
CA SER A 46 5.30 -6.20 2.09
C SER A 46 5.88 -5.05 1.27
N LEU A 47 7.18 -4.77 1.43
CA LEU A 47 7.89 -3.80 0.59
C LEU A 47 7.87 -4.20 -0.89
N GLY A 48 7.94 -5.51 -1.18
CA GLY A 48 7.82 -6.03 -2.55
C GLY A 48 6.43 -5.78 -3.13
N LYS A 49 5.37 -5.98 -2.33
CA LYS A 49 4.00 -5.71 -2.76
C LYS A 49 3.75 -4.21 -2.96
N ALA A 50 4.35 -3.35 -2.13
CA ALA A 50 4.31 -1.90 -2.35
C ALA A 50 4.92 -1.51 -3.70
N ALA A 51 6.10 -2.06 -4.04
CA ALA A 51 6.77 -1.82 -5.32
C ALA A 51 5.92 -2.30 -6.52
N GLU A 52 5.37 -3.51 -6.43
CA GLU A 52 4.47 -4.08 -7.45
C GLU A 52 3.25 -3.17 -7.71
N VAL A 53 2.57 -2.74 -6.64
CA VAL A 53 1.34 -1.94 -6.72
C VAL A 53 1.61 -0.52 -7.23
N LEU A 54 2.75 0.06 -6.87
CA LEU A 54 3.19 1.38 -7.34
C LEU A 54 3.77 1.35 -8.76
N GLY A 55 4.06 0.15 -9.31
CA GLY A 55 4.65 0.00 -10.64
C GLY A 55 6.11 0.48 -10.72
N VAL A 56 6.85 0.38 -9.62
CA VAL A 56 8.25 0.81 -9.50
C VAL A 56 9.12 -0.32 -8.97
N THR A 57 10.43 -0.15 -9.00
CA THR A 57 11.39 -1.10 -8.42
C THR A 57 11.37 -1.04 -6.90
N ARG A 58 11.86 -2.11 -6.26
CA ARG A 58 11.98 -2.18 -4.80
C ARG A 58 12.95 -1.10 -4.28
N GLU A 59 14.03 -0.84 -5.01
CA GLU A 59 15.02 0.18 -4.70
C GLU A 59 14.42 1.58 -4.70
N GLU A 60 13.57 1.90 -5.68
CA GLU A 60 12.85 3.18 -5.75
C GLU A 60 11.92 3.37 -4.54
N VAL A 61 11.19 2.33 -4.11
CA VAL A 61 10.37 2.41 -2.88
C VAL A 61 11.24 2.62 -1.64
N ILE A 62 12.40 1.96 -1.54
CA ILE A 62 13.33 2.13 -0.42
C ILE A 62 13.84 3.57 -0.36
N GLU A 63 14.20 4.15 -1.50
CA GLU A 63 14.69 5.53 -1.57
C GLU A 63 13.60 6.53 -1.16
N GLU A 64 12.38 6.36 -1.68
CA GLU A 64 11.23 7.19 -1.32
C GLU A 64 10.90 7.09 0.17
N PHE A 65 10.87 5.87 0.72
CA PHE A 65 10.58 5.66 2.13
C PHE A 65 11.66 6.27 3.02
N LYS A 66 12.94 6.13 2.66
CA LYS A 66 14.03 6.81 3.37
C LYS A 66 13.91 8.33 3.31
N HIS A 67 13.57 8.87 2.15
CA HIS A 67 13.36 10.31 1.97
C HIS A 67 12.24 10.84 2.88
N ARG A 68 11.17 10.05 3.06
CA ARG A 68 10.03 10.35 3.94
C ARG A 68 10.24 9.98 5.42
N GLY A 69 11.37 9.36 5.79
CA GLY A 69 11.62 8.88 7.15
C GLY A 69 10.81 7.65 7.55
N ILE A 70 10.28 6.89 6.58
CA ILE A 70 9.52 5.66 6.78
C ILE A 70 10.52 4.52 7.05
N PRO A 71 10.36 3.74 8.14
CA PRO A 71 11.27 2.67 8.48
C PRO A 71 11.16 1.51 7.47
N ILE A 72 12.30 1.06 6.95
CA ILE A 72 12.36 -0.16 6.15
C ILE A 72 12.36 -1.36 7.09
N ARG A 73 11.24 -2.08 7.14
CA ARG A 73 11.14 -3.41 7.72
C ARG A 73 12.08 -4.34 6.97
N THR A 74 13.18 -4.72 7.61
CA THR A 74 13.91 -5.93 7.22
C THR A 74 12.96 -7.11 7.43
N PRO A 75 12.85 -8.04 6.48
CA PRO A 75 12.08 -9.26 6.73
C PRO A 75 12.64 -9.87 8.01
N ASP A 76 11.78 -10.04 9.01
CA ASP A 76 12.09 -10.99 10.06
C ASP A 76 12.19 -12.36 9.37
N ARG A 77 13.01 -13.27 9.87
CA ARG A 77 13.37 -14.51 9.15
C ARG A 77 12.18 -15.35 8.67
N ASP A 78 10.98 -15.09 9.16
CA ASP A 78 9.72 -15.75 8.81
C ASP A 78 9.03 -15.21 7.53
N ASP A 79 9.33 -13.99 7.06
CA ASP A 79 8.72 -13.44 5.83
C ASP A 79 9.31 -14.06 4.55
N VAL A 80 10.50 -14.64 4.65
CA VAL A 80 11.19 -15.31 3.52
C VAL A 80 10.42 -16.56 3.06
N ALA A 81 9.56 -17.13 3.90
CA ALA A 81 8.79 -18.32 3.57
C ALA A 81 7.70 -18.06 2.51
N SER A 82 7.25 -16.82 2.32
CA SER A 82 6.16 -16.51 1.37
C SER A 82 6.65 -16.23 -0.05
N GLU A 83 7.96 -16.06 -0.29
CA GLU A 83 8.53 -15.92 -1.65
C GLU A 83 8.91 -17.28 -2.28
N VAL A 84 8.95 -18.39 -1.52
CA VAL A 84 9.47 -19.68 -2.01
C VAL A 84 8.39 -20.59 -2.61
N ASP A 85 7.09 -20.28 -2.46
CA ASP A 85 6.00 -21.12 -3.02
C ASP A 85 5.60 -20.78 -4.47
N MET A 86 6.41 -20.00 -5.20
CA MET A 86 6.31 -19.90 -6.67
C MET A 86 7.58 -20.43 -7.34
N VAL A 87 7.85 -21.72 -7.15
CA VAL A 87 8.66 -22.50 -8.09
C VAL A 87 7.81 -23.67 -8.55
N PHE A 88 7.37 -23.59 -9.81
CA PHE A 88 6.65 -24.64 -10.55
C PHE A 88 7.47 -25.94 -10.64
#